data_AF-A0A0V7Z567-F1
#
_entry.id   AF-A0A0V7Z567-F1
#
_cell.length_a   1.000
_cell.length_b   1.000
_cell.length_c   1.000
_cell.angle_alpha   90.00
_cell.angle_beta   90.00
_cell.angle_gamma   90.00
#
_symmetry.space_group_name_H-M   'P 1'
#
loop_
_entity.id
_entity.type
_entity.pdbx_description
1 polymer ?
#
loop_
_entity_poly.entity_id
_entity_poly.type
_entity_poly.pdbx_seq_one_letter_code
_entity_poly.pdbx_strand_id
1 'polypeptide(L)'
;MFIGDSITAGWGVARAETFARHGFNAQGVPGQTSRQIRARFLRDAAGARGIHLLCGINDIAEIGGPVSDGAIRDNIAAMALAAFEAGLPLWIGTVMPSDFWGWRPELRPVARIRALNRWIHAHCAASAAARIDYHAPLATPSGALRPEFTEDGIHLNAAGYAAIEPTLLAALVPGDER
;
A
#
# COMPACT_ATOMS: atom_id res chain seq x y z
N MET A 1 0.22 6.35 11.38
CA MET A 1 0.87 6.97 10.20
C MET A 1 0.59 6.10 9.00
N PHE A 2 0.25 6.69 7.85
CA PHE A 2 0.15 6.02 6.57
C PHE A 2 1.40 6.36 5.78
N ILE A 3 2.18 5.37 5.34
CA ILE A 3 3.41 5.57 4.58
C ILE A 3 3.34 4.80 3.27
N GLY A 4 3.73 5.46 2.18
CA GLY A 4 3.67 4.87 0.85
C GLY A 4 4.03 5.84 -0.27
N ASP A 5 3.48 5.59 -1.44
CA ASP A 5 3.74 6.35 -2.66
C ASP A 5 2.65 7.39 -2.97
N SER A 6 2.39 7.64 -4.27
CA SER A 6 1.37 8.55 -4.77
C SER A 6 -0.04 8.17 -4.31
N ILE A 7 -0.34 6.87 -4.14
CA ILE A 7 -1.66 6.42 -3.69
C ILE A 7 -1.86 6.83 -2.22
N THR A 8 -0.82 6.74 -1.39
CA THR A 8 -0.91 7.22 -0.01
C THR A 8 -1.02 8.74 0.07
N ALA A 9 -0.29 9.46 -0.79
CA ALA A 9 -0.36 10.93 -0.86
C ALA A 9 -1.78 11.38 -1.28
N GLY A 10 -2.31 10.77 -2.33
CA GLY A 10 -3.66 11.03 -2.83
C GLY A 10 -4.74 10.70 -1.79
N TRP A 11 -4.56 9.64 -1.00
CA TRP A 11 -5.52 9.28 0.05
C TRP A 11 -5.65 10.39 1.11
N GLY A 12 -4.51 10.93 1.58
CA GLY A 12 -4.52 12.00 2.57
C GLY A 12 -5.27 13.26 2.09
N VAL A 13 -5.24 13.53 0.79
CA VAL A 13 -5.99 14.64 0.18
C VAL A 13 -7.46 14.27 -0.01
N ALA A 14 -7.75 13.13 -0.64
CA ALA A 14 -9.10 12.70 -1.00
C ALA A 14 -9.99 12.40 0.20
N ARG A 15 -9.40 12.00 1.34
CA ARG A 15 -10.11 11.69 2.59
C ARG A 15 -9.60 12.53 3.76
N ALA A 16 -9.26 13.80 3.51
CA ALA A 16 -8.71 14.71 4.51
C ALA A 16 -9.56 14.80 5.79
N GLU A 17 -10.89 14.81 5.67
CA GLU A 17 -11.81 14.82 6.83
C GLU A 17 -11.68 13.56 7.69
N THR A 18 -11.62 12.37 7.06
CA THR A 18 -11.39 11.11 7.76
C THR A 18 -10.02 11.12 8.46
N PHE A 19 -8.98 11.58 7.76
CA PHE A 19 -7.64 11.65 8.33
C PHE A 19 -7.58 12.59 9.54
N ALA A 20 -8.20 13.77 9.45
CA ALA A 20 -8.30 14.72 10.55
C ALA A 20 -9.08 14.13 11.73
N ARG A 21 -10.23 13.49 11.47
CA ARG A 21 -11.09 12.87 12.49
C ARG A 21 -10.36 11.82 13.33
N HIS A 22 -9.52 11.01 12.69
CA HIS A 22 -8.81 9.91 13.37
C HIS A 22 -7.37 10.25 13.75
N GLY A 23 -6.90 11.47 13.48
CA GLY A 23 -5.50 11.86 13.70
C GLY A 23 -4.51 11.05 12.85
N PHE A 24 -4.93 10.65 11.65
CA PHE A 24 -4.07 9.99 10.69
C PHE A 24 -3.18 11.00 9.99
N ASN A 25 -1.96 10.57 9.68
CA ASN A 25 -1.00 11.37 8.94
C ASN A 25 -0.56 10.60 7.69
N ALA A 26 -0.74 11.21 6.51
CA ALA A 26 -0.37 10.66 5.22
C ALA A 26 1.07 11.07 4.84
N GLN A 27 2.01 10.16 5.01
CA GLN A 27 3.40 10.26 4.60
C GLN A 27 3.61 9.58 3.24
N GLY A 28 2.84 9.99 2.24
CA GLY A 28 2.97 9.54 0.86
C GLY A 28 3.89 10.44 0.03
N VAL A 29 4.72 9.87 -0.83
CA VAL A 29 5.52 10.64 -1.79
C VAL A 29 5.35 10.06 -3.20
N PRO A 30 4.80 10.84 -4.16
CA PRO A 30 4.57 10.36 -5.52
C PRO A 30 5.81 9.77 -6.19
N GLY A 31 5.63 8.66 -6.91
CA GLY A 31 6.67 7.98 -7.68
C GLY A 31 7.71 7.19 -6.86
N GLN A 32 7.64 7.19 -5.53
CA GLN A 32 8.62 6.46 -4.74
C GLN A 32 8.43 4.94 -4.80
N THR A 33 9.57 4.23 -4.90
CA THR A 33 9.65 2.76 -4.80
C THR A 33 9.81 2.31 -3.35
N SER A 34 9.64 1.01 -3.08
CA SER A 34 9.83 0.40 -1.77
C SER A 34 11.21 0.70 -1.16
N ARG A 35 12.26 0.79 -1.99
CA ARG A 35 13.62 1.16 -1.55
C ARG A 35 13.67 2.57 -0.99
N GLN A 36 13.02 3.53 -1.65
CA GLN A 36 12.99 4.93 -1.23
C GLN A 36 12.11 5.11 0.01
N ILE A 37 10.97 4.42 0.06
CA ILE A 37 10.09 4.41 1.23
C ILE A 37 10.80 3.82 2.44
N ARG A 38 11.52 2.70 2.28
CA ARG A 38 12.37 2.11 3.32
C ARG A 38 13.41 3.10 3.84
N ALA A 39 14.08 3.83 2.95
CA ALA A 39 15.12 4.79 3.34
C ALA A 39 14.62 5.94 4.24
N ARG A 40 13.32 6.26 4.19
CA ARG A 40 12.70 7.28 5.05
C ARG A 40 11.86 6.71 6.20
N PHE A 41 11.69 5.40 6.27
CA PHE A 41 10.71 4.75 7.14
C PHE A 41 10.82 5.19 8.61
N LEU A 42 12.01 5.04 9.21
CA LEU A 42 12.23 5.36 10.63
C LEU A 42 12.03 6.86 10.94
N ARG A 43 12.50 7.74 10.05
CA ARG A 43 12.34 9.18 10.21
C ARG A 43 10.86 9.57 10.20
N ASP A 44 10.11 9.04 9.24
CA ASP A 44 8.71 9.42 9.08
C ASP A 44 7.83 8.76 10.16
N ALA A 45 8.22 7.56 10.63
CA ALA A 45 7.59 6.86 11.75
C ALA A 45 7.81 7.53 13.13
N ALA A 46 8.66 8.54 13.23
CA ALA A 46 8.92 9.24 14.48
C ALA A 46 7.60 9.80 15.08
N GLY A 47 7.32 9.43 16.33
CA GLY A 47 6.09 9.83 17.04
C GLY A 47 4.81 9.13 16.56
N ALA A 48 4.89 8.16 15.65
CA ALA A 48 3.74 7.37 15.26
C ALA A 48 3.31 6.41 16.38
N ARG A 49 2.01 6.10 16.43
CA ARG A 49 1.42 5.09 17.35
C ARG A 49 1.10 3.75 16.64
N GLY A 50 1.41 3.66 15.36
CA GLY A 50 1.06 2.55 14.49
C GLY A 50 1.27 2.94 13.03
N ILE A 51 1.57 1.96 12.19
CA ILE A 51 2.01 2.14 10.81
C ILE A 51 1.08 1.41 9.84
N HIS A 52 0.56 2.13 8.85
CA HIS A 52 -0.03 1.56 7.65
C HIS A 52 0.98 1.69 6.51
N LEU A 53 1.44 0.57 5.96
CA LEU A 53 2.37 0.49 4.85
C LEU A 53 1.66 0.08 3.56
N LEU A 54 1.81 0.89 2.51
CA LEU A 54 1.38 0.55 1.15
C LEU A 54 2.48 0.92 0.16
N CYS A 55 3.08 -0.07 -0.50
CA CYS A 55 4.13 0.16 -1.49
C CYS A 55 4.26 -1.02 -2.46
N GLY A 56 5.03 -0.83 -3.53
CA GLY A 56 5.39 -1.87 -4.50
C GLY A 56 4.90 -1.60 -5.92
N ILE A 57 3.87 -0.75 -6.12
CA ILE A 57 3.36 -0.49 -7.48
C ILE A 57 4.42 0.20 -8.36
N ASN A 58 5.16 1.18 -7.82
CA ASN A 58 6.21 1.89 -8.55
C ASN A 58 7.46 1.04 -8.79
N ASP A 59 7.70 0.05 -7.93
CA ASP A 59 8.75 -0.96 -8.15
C ASP A 59 8.38 -1.84 -9.35
N ILE A 60 7.13 -2.32 -9.43
CA ILE A 60 6.64 -3.12 -10.55
C ILE A 60 6.58 -2.27 -11.83
N ALA A 61 6.27 -0.98 -11.72
CA ALA A 61 6.34 -0.01 -12.82
C ALA A 61 7.76 0.45 -13.17
N GLU A 62 8.76 -0.05 -12.44
CA GLU A 62 10.18 0.22 -12.68
C GLU A 62 10.52 1.72 -12.77
N ILE A 63 9.84 2.56 -11.97
CA ILE A 63 10.08 4.01 -11.92
C ILE A 63 11.53 4.32 -11.50
N GLY A 64 12.14 3.44 -10.70
CA GLY A 64 13.55 3.48 -10.31
C GLY A 64 14.47 2.53 -11.09
N GLY A 65 14.01 2.01 -12.23
CA GLY A 65 14.67 0.96 -13.01
C GLY A 65 14.21 -0.46 -12.64
N PRO A 66 14.64 -1.48 -13.41
CA PRO A 66 14.27 -2.87 -13.17
C PRO A 66 14.67 -3.36 -11.77
N VAL A 67 13.74 -4.06 -11.12
CA VAL A 67 13.93 -4.59 -9.76
C VAL A 67 13.27 -5.95 -9.64
N SER A 68 13.94 -6.87 -8.93
CA SER A 68 13.41 -8.21 -8.70
C SER A 68 12.29 -8.19 -7.65
N ASP A 69 11.34 -9.12 -7.76
CA ASP A 69 10.30 -9.30 -6.74
C ASP A 69 10.90 -9.69 -5.38
N GLY A 70 12.10 -10.30 -5.35
CA GLY A 70 12.87 -10.51 -4.12
C GLY A 70 13.19 -9.21 -3.40
N ALA A 71 13.78 -8.25 -4.11
CA ALA A 71 14.17 -6.97 -3.51
C ALA A 71 12.98 -6.16 -2.98
N ILE A 72 11.82 -6.22 -3.64
CA ILE A 72 10.59 -5.57 -3.15
C ILE A 72 10.15 -6.20 -1.82
N ARG A 73 10.13 -7.54 -1.77
CA ARG A 73 9.77 -8.30 -0.56
C ARG A 73 10.73 -8.02 0.59
N ASP A 74 12.03 -7.99 0.32
CA ASP A 74 13.06 -7.70 1.33
C ASP A 74 12.90 -6.29 1.90
N ASN A 75 12.55 -5.29 1.07
CA ASN A 75 12.26 -3.94 1.55
C ASN A 75 11.02 -3.89 2.45
N ILE A 76 9.94 -4.58 2.08
CA ILE A 76 8.72 -4.67 2.91
C ILE A 76 9.02 -5.37 4.23
N ALA A 77 9.71 -6.52 4.19
CA ALA A 77 10.09 -7.27 5.38
C ALA A 77 11.01 -6.47 6.31
N ALA A 78 11.95 -5.70 5.77
CA ALA A 78 12.82 -4.84 6.55
C ALA A 78 12.05 -3.69 7.25
N MET A 79 11.08 -3.08 6.56
CA MET A 79 10.20 -2.08 7.19
C MET A 79 9.29 -2.71 8.25
N ALA A 80 8.84 -3.95 8.03
CA ALA A 80 8.05 -4.68 9.01
C ALA A 80 8.85 -4.97 10.28
N LEU A 81 10.08 -5.48 10.13
CA LEU A 81 11.00 -5.69 11.24
C LEU A 81 11.26 -4.39 12.02
N ALA A 82 11.54 -3.28 11.31
CA ALA A 82 11.76 -1.99 11.94
C ALA A 82 10.53 -1.49 12.73
N ALA A 83 9.31 -1.74 12.25
CA ALA A 83 8.09 -1.42 13.00
C ALA A 83 7.97 -2.25 14.28
N PHE A 84 8.25 -3.56 14.19
CA PHE A 84 8.19 -4.46 15.34
C PHE A 84 9.24 -4.14 16.40
N GLU A 85 10.48 -3.84 15.98
CA GLU A 85 11.56 -3.42 16.87
C GLU A 85 11.23 -2.08 17.57
N ALA A 86 10.47 -1.21 16.92
CA ALA A 86 9.95 0.02 17.50
C ALA A 86 8.69 -0.19 18.36
N GLY A 87 8.19 -1.43 18.49
CA GLY A 87 6.96 -1.75 19.23
C GLY A 87 5.68 -1.16 18.60
N LEU A 88 5.70 -0.87 17.30
CA LEU A 88 4.58 -0.25 16.59
C LEU A 88 3.68 -1.31 15.95
N PRO A 89 2.35 -1.25 16.18
CA PRO A 89 1.39 -2.01 15.38
C PRO A 89 1.56 -1.70 13.88
N LEU A 90 1.51 -2.75 13.06
CA LEU A 90 1.75 -2.66 11.62
C LEU A 90 0.59 -3.26 10.84
N TRP A 91 0.09 -2.48 9.89
CA TRP A 91 -0.85 -2.90 8.86
C TRP A 91 -0.18 -2.81 7.50
N ILE A 92 -0.25 -3.87 6.70
CA ILE A 92 0.30 -3.91 5.35
C ILE A 92 -0.85 -4.04 4.36
N GLY A 93 -1.00 -3.03 3.51
CA GLY A 93 -1.96 -3.02 2.42
C GLY A 93 -1.48 -3.87 1.24
N THR A 94 -2.37 -4.66 0.64
CA THR A 94 -2.09 -5.29 -0.66
C THR A 94 -1.88 -4.22 -1.73
N VAL A 95 -0.95 -4.45 -2.66
CA VAL A 95 -0.73 -3.62 -3.83
C VAL A 95 -2.01 -3.53 -4.66
N MET A 96 -2.36 -2.32 -5.08
CA MET A 96 -3.55 -2.03 -5.87
C MET A 96 -3.52 -2.78 -7.22
N PRO A 97 -4.69 -3.15 -7.77
CA PRO A 97 -4.75 -3.74 -9.10
C PRO A 97 -4.33 -2.71 -10.14
N SER A 98 -3.70 -3.17 -11.21
CA SER A 98 -3.37 -2.40 -12.40
C SER A 98 -2.92 -3.40 -13.46
N ASP A 99 -3.30 -3.18 -14.72
CA ASP A 99 -3.04 -4.10 -15.83
C ASP A 99 -2.21 -3.50 -16.96
N PHE A 100 -2.21 -2.18 -17.11
CA PHE A 100 -1.54 -1.50 -18.20
C PHE A 100 -1.11 -0.08 -17.85
N TRP A 101 0.08 0.30 -18.33
CA TRP A 101 0.65 1.64 -18.15
C TRP A 101 1.09 2.19 -19.50
N GLY A 102 0.40 3.22 -20.00
CA GLY A 102 0.65 3.76 -21.34
C GLY A 102 2.09 4.22 -21.60
N TRP A 103 2.82 4.62 -20.55
CA TRP A 103 4.23 5.03 -20.63
C TRP A 103 5.22 3.86 -20.54
N ARG A 104 4.76 2.66 -20.16
CA ARG A 104 5.54 1.40 -20.11
C ARG A 104 4.71 0.24 -20.66
N PRO A 105 4.26 0.32 -21.92
CA PRO A 105 3.31 -0.64 -22.49
C PRO A 105 3.88 -2.06 -22.64
N GLU A 106 5.19 -2.23 -22.48
CA GLU A 106 5.87 -3.53 -22.48
C GLU A 106 5.70 -4.30 -21.15
N LEU A 107 5.40 -3.60 -20.06
CA LEU A 107 5.22 -4.24 -18.75
C LEU A 107 3.88 -4.97 -18.68
N ARG A 108 3.86 -6.08 -17.94
CA ARG A 108 2.67 -6.92 -17.68
C ARG A 108 2.46 -7.06 -16.17
N PRO A 109 1.89 -6.04 -15.50
CA PRO A 109 1.94 -5.93 -14.05
C PRO A 109 1.08 -6.94 -13.30
N VAL A 110 -0.04 -7.39 -13.88
CA VAL A 110 -1.03 -8.25 -13.19
C VAL A 110 -0.39 -9.46 -12.51
N ALA A 111 0.50 -10.18 -13.20
CA ALA A 111 1.13 -11.38 -12.66
C ALA A 111 2.04 -11.06 -11.46
N ARG A 112 2.83 -9.99 -11.56
CA ARG A 112 3.73 -9.52 -10.48
C ARG A 112 2.96 -8.98 -9.29
N ILE A 113 1.91 -8.19 -9.52
CA ILE A 113 1.01 -7.68 -8.47
C ILE A 113 0.39 -8.86 -7.71
N ARG A 114 -0.18 -9.84 -8.42
CA ARG A 114 -0.76 -11.04 -7.80
C ARG A 114 0.29 -11.84 -7.02
N ALA A 115 1.50 -11.99 -7.54
CA ALA A 115 2.58 -12.70 -6.85
C ALA A 115 3.01 -11.98 -5.57
N LEU A 116 3.19 -10.66 -5.63
CA LEU A 116 3.55 -9.85 -4.47
C LEU A 116 2.44 -9.85 -3.43
N ASN A 117 1.17 -9.73 -3.82
CA ASN A 117 0.03 -9.79 -2.90
C ASN A 117 -0.12 -11.16 -2.22
N ARG A 118 0.12 -12.26 -2.94
CA ARG A 118 0.18 -13.61 -2.32
C ARG A 118 1.30 -13.69 -1.29
N TRP A 119 2.45 -13.10 -1.58
CA TRP A 119 3.54 -13.05 -0.61
C TRP A 119 3.20 -12.17 0.60
N ILE A 120 2.61 -10.98 0.41
CA ILE A 120 2.16 -10.10 1.50
C ILE A 120 1.19 -10.86 2.41
N HIS A 121 0.27 -11.64 1.82
CA HIS A 121 -0.64 -12.50 2.57
C HIS A 121 0.10 -13.51 3.45
N ALA A 122 1.04 -14.26 2.87
CA ALA A 122 1.83 -15.22 3.61
C ALA A 122 2.71 -14.56 4.69
N HIS A 123 3.29 -13.40 4.40
CA HIS A 123 4.15 -12.66 5.32
C HIS A 123 3.38 -12.14 6.54
N CYS A 124 2.18 -11.57 6.33
CA CYS A 124 1.33 -11.14 7.44
C CYS A 124 0.84 -12.33 8.27
N ALA A 125 0.47 -13.45 7.63
CA ALA A 125 0.05 -14.66 8.34
C ALA A 125 1.15 -15.30 9.21
N ALA A 126 2.42 -15.03 8.90
CA ALA A 126 3.58 -15.53 9.63
C ALA A 126 4.22 -14.49 10.56
N SER A 127 3.61 -13.32 10.76
CA SER A 127 4.16 -12.23 11.58
C SER A 127 3.08 -11.54 12.42
N ALA A 128 3.47 -10.54 13.20
CA ALA A 128 2.53 -9.71 13.96
C ALA A 128 1.84 -8.62 13.11
N ALA A 129 2.14 -8.54 11.81
CA ALA A 129 1.52 -7.56 10.92
C ALA A 129 0.10 -7.99 10.56
N ALA A 130 -0.85 -7.05 10.64
CA ALA A 130 -2.18 -7.23 10.06
C ALA A 130 -2.14 -6.93 8.56
N ARG A 131 -2.88 -7.70 7.76
CA ARG A 131 -3.08 -7.42 6.33
C ARG A 131 -4.36 -6.63 6.11
N ILE A 132 -4.32 -5.67 5.18
CA ILE A 132 -5.53 -5.02 4.65
C ILE A 132 -5.64 -5.33 3.15
N ASP A 133 -6.76 -5.92 2.75
CA ASP A 133 -7.03 -6.29 1.35
C ASP A 133 -7.72 -5.15 0.59
N TYR A 134 -6.93 -4.37 -0.13
CA TYR A 134 -7.47 -3.37 -1.06
C TYR A 134 -7.63 -3.91 -2.47
N HIS A 135 -6.88 -4.96 -2.82
CA HIS A 135 -6.91 -5.48 -4.18
C HIS A 135 -8.26 -6.08 -4.54
N ALA A 136 -8.82 -6.93 -3.66
CA ALA A 136 -10.09 -7.61 -3.91
C ALA A 136 -11.25 -6.65 -4.24
N PRO A 137 -11.53 -5.58 -3.46
CA PRO A 137 -12.63 -4.67 -3.77
C PRO A 137 -12.38 -3.80 -5.01
N LEU A 138 -11.13 -3.56 -5.41
CA LEU A 138 -10.79 -2.64 -6.51
C LEU A 138 -10.63 -3.31 -7.88
N ALA A 139 -10.39 -4.62 -7.90
CA ALA A 139 -9.99 -5.32 -9.10
C ALA A 139 -11.18 -5.75 -9.97
N THR A 140 -11.00 -5.67 -11.28
CA THR A 140 -11.78 -6.46 -12.24
C THR A 140 -11.30 -7.92 -12.23
N PRO A 141 -12.06 -8.87 -12.82
CA PRO A 141 -11.62 -10.27 -12.94
C PRO A 141 -10.27 -10.45 -13.66
N SER A 142 -9.96 -9.57 -14.62
CA SER A 142 -8.67 -9.58 -15.34
C SER A 142 -7.50 -9.03 -14.52
N GLY A 143 -7.76 -8.35 -13.39
CA GLY A 143 -6.74 -7.73 -12.54
C GLY A 143 -6.48 -6.25 -12.84
N ALA A 144 -7.26 -5.63 -13.71
CA ALA A 144 -7.28 -4.18 -13.91
C ALA A 144 -7.91 -3.47 -12.71
N LEU A 145 -7.52 -2.22 -12.48
CA LEU A 145 -8.27 -1.33 -11.61
C LEU A 145 -9.61 -0.99 -12.27
N ARG A 146 -10.71 -1.17 -11.53
CA ARG A 146 -12.06 -0.89 -12.02
C ARG A 146 -12.18 0.56 -12.54
N PRO A 147 -12.71 0.79 -13.76
CA PRO A 147 -12.72 2.11 -14.39
C PRO A 147 -13.46 3.19 -13.58
N GLU A 148 -14.48 2.83 -12.81
CA GLU A 148 -15.19 3.77 -11.94
C GLU A 148 -14.32 4.31 -10.79
N PHE A 149 -13.18 3.67 -10.51
CA PHE A 149 -12.27 4.00 -9.41
C PHE A 149 -10.99 4.70 -9.86
N THR A 150 -10.79 4.93 -11.15
CA THR A 150 -9.55 5.48 -11.67
C THR A 150 -9.76 6.24 -12.97
N GLU A 151 -8.86 7.17 -13.26
CA GLU A 151 -8.81 7.87 -14.55
C GLU A 151 -7.64 7.38 -15.42
N ASP A 152 -6.63 6.74 -14.81
CA ASP A 152 -5.36 6.38 -15.47
C ASP A 152 -4.99 4.90 -15.32
N GLY A 153 -5.82 4.10 -14.65
CA GLY A 153 -5.58 2.67 -14.45
C GLY A 153 -4.66 2.34 -13.27
N ILE A 154 -4.22 3.33 -12.48
CA ILE A 154 -3.36 3.15 -11.30
C ILE A 154 -3.88 3.90 -10.07
N HIS A 155 -4.09 5.20 -10.21
CA HIS A 155 -4.41 6.06 -9.08
C HIS A 155 -5.90 6.01 -8.81
N LEU A 156 -6.25 5.97 -7.52
CA LEU A 156 -7.65 6.01 -7.12
C LEU A 156 -8.19 7.43 -7.28
N ASN A 157 -9.38 7.53 -7.85
CA ASN A 157 -10.20 8.73 -7.76
C ASN A 157 -10.95 8.76 -6.42
N ALA A 158 -11.81 9.76 -6.21
CA ALA A 158 -12.59 9.89 -4.98
C ALA A 158 -13.47 8.66 -4.68
N ALA A 159 -14.08 8.05 -5.71
CA ALA A 159 -14.90 6.84 -5.55
C ALA A 159 -14.04 5.62 -5.16
N GLY A 160 -12.85 5.49 -5.73
CA GLY A 160 -11.89 4.43 -5.38
C GLY A 160 -11.46 4.49 -3.92
N TYR A 161 -11.06 5.68 -3.43
CA TYR A 161 -10.73 5.84 -2.00
C TYR A 161 -11.94 5.60 -1.10
N ALA A 162 -13.12 6.05 -1.50
CA ALA A 162 -14.34 5.80 -0.74
C ALA A 162 -14.69 4.31 -0.63
N ALA A 163 -14.41 3.52 -1.67
CA ALA A 163 -14.69 2.10 -1.69
C ALA A 163 -13.82 1.28 -0.71
N ILE A 164 -12.60 1.73 -0.43
CA ILE A 164 -11.65 1.01 0.44
C ILE A 164 -11.58 1.54 1.87
N GLU A 165 -12.13 2.72 2.13
CA GLU A 165 -12.13 3.32 3.47
C GLU A 165 -12.81 2.45 4.54
N PRO A 166 -13.97 1.80 4.30
CA PRO A 166 -14.57 0.91 5.29
C PRO A 166 -13.64 -0.25 5.67
N THR A 167 -12.94 -0.83 4.68
CA THR A 167 -11.97 -1.93 4.90
C THR A 167 -10.80 -1.46 5.75
N LEU A 168 -10.28 -0.25 5.47
CA LEU A 168 -9.23 0.36 6.28
C LEU A 168 -9.70 0.55 7.73
N LEU A 169 -10.85 1.22 7.93
CA LEU A 169 -11.34 1.54 9.26
C LEU A 169 -11.63 0.28 10.08
N ALA A 170 -12.25 -0.73 9.47
CA ALA A 170 -12.52 -2.02 10.12
C ALA A 170 -11.23 -2.73 10.58
N ALA A 171 -10.13 -2.60 9.83
CA ALA A 171 -8.83 -3.18 10.20
C ALA A 171 -8.11 -2.41 11.31
N LEU A 172 -8.38 -1.10 11.46
CA LEU A 172 -7.75 -0.24 12.46
C LEU A 172 -8.48 -0.21 13.80
N VAL A 173 -9.75 -0.61 13.85
CA VAL A 173 -10.47 -0.81 15.11
C VAL A 173 -9.83 -2.00 15.82
N PRO A 174 -9.32 -1.85 17.06
CA PRO A 174 -8.88 -2.99 17.85
C PRO A 174 -10.04 -3.98 17.91
N GLY A 175 -9.82 -5.23 17.51
CA GLY A 175 -10.80 -6.26 17.76
C GLY A 175 -10.99 -6.34 19.27
N ASP A 176 -12.22 -6.07 19.74
CA ASP A 176 -12.64 -6.62 21.02
C ASP A 176 -12.36 -8.12 20.96
N GLU A 177 -11.55 -8.56 21.92
CA GLU A 177 -11.29 -9.92 22.37
C GLU A 177 -11.81 -11.07 21.48
N ARG A 178 -10.88 -11.86 20.94
CA ARG A 178 -11.12 -13.28 20.65
C ARG A 178 -10.11 -14.13 21.39
#